data_AF-A0AAV1PHH7-F1
#
_entry.id   AF-A0AAV1PHH7-F1
#
_cell.length_a   1.000
_cell.length_b   1.000
_cell.length_c   1.000
_cell.angle_alpha   90.00
_cell.angle_beta   90.00
_cell.angle_gamma   90.00
#
_symmetry.space_group_name_H-M   'P 1'
#
loop_
_entity.id
_entity.type
_entity.pdbx_description
1 polymer ?
#
loop_
_entity_poly.entity_id
_entity_poly.type
_entity_poly.pdbx_seq_one_letter_code
_entity_poly.pdbx_strand_id
1 'polypeptide(L)'
;MFRGVVGRLLTQTVGVHRSVKCAPPAASSVSVRSFVDVKDEAQPPFDAALLDFLVCPLSKKPLRYEAKTNELINEELGIAYPILDGIPNMIPQEARLLHKDANTSTKPTED
;
A
#
# COMPACT_ATOMS: atom_id res chain seq x y z
N MET A 1 5.80 63.98 -8.72
CA MET A 1 5.31 63.84 -10.11
C MET A 1 5.30 62.35 -10.50
N PHE A 2 4.29 61.58 -10.09
CA PHE A 2 4.19 60.16 -10.48
C PHE A 2 3.33 60.05 -11.74
N ARG A 3 4.03 59.86 -12.86
CA ARG A 3 3.50 59.72 -14.22
C ARG A 3 2.88 58.33 -14.34
N GLY A 4 1.57 58.29 -14.58
CA GLY A 4 0.91 57.10 -15.14
C GLY A 4 1.35 56.85 -16.58
N VAL A 5 1.28 55.58 -17.01
CA VAL A 5 1.52 55.00 -18.36
C VAL A 5 1.69 53.50 -18.07
N VAL A 6 0.74 52.59 -18.33
CA VAL A 6 0.32 51.86 -19.56
C VAL A 6 -0.64 50.80 -19.01
N GLY A 7 -1.80 50.42 -19.54
CA GLY A 7 -2.26 50.31 -20.92
C GLY A 7 -2.98 48.95 -20.98
N ARG A 8 -4.28 48.98 -21.26
CA ARG A 8 -5.15 47.81 -21.40
C ARG A 8 -4.63 46.92 -22.52
N LEU A 9 -4.36 45.64 -22.27
CA LEU A 9 -4.19 44.66 -23.33
C LEU A 9 -5.37 43.68 -23.32
N LEU A 10 -6.27 43.93 -24.26
CA LEU A 10 -7.38 43.09 -24.68
C LEU A 10 -6.82 41.88 -25.45
N THR A 11 -7.06 40.67 -24.98
CA THR A 11 -6.93 39.45 -25.80
C THR A 11 -8.32 39.00 -26.21
N GLN A 12 -8.77 39.45 -27.39
CA GLN A 12 -9.92 38.85 -28.07
C GLN A 12 -9.49 37.48 -28.60
N THR A 13 -10.05 36.42 -28.03
CA THR A 13 -9.99 35.08 -28.59
C THR A 13 -11.14 34.94 -29.60
N VAL A 14 -10.80 34.86 -30.88
CA VAL A 14 -11.76 34.52 -31.95
C VAL A 14 -11.54 33.05 -32.28
N GLY A 15 -12.39 32.19 -31.70
CA GLY A 15 -12.45 30.77 -32.01
C GLY A 15 -13.27 30.52 -33.27
N VAL A 16 -12.60 30.17 -34.37
CA VAL A 16 -13.25 29.59 -35.57
C VAL A 16 -13.29 28.08 -35.41
N HIS A 17 -14.41 27.54 -34.92
CA HIS A 17 -14.70 26.11 -34.99
C HIS A 17 -15.35 25.80 -36.34
N ARG A 18 -14.57 25.34 -37.31
CA ARG A 18 -15.10 24.77 -38.55
C ARG A 18 -15.51 23.31 -38.28
N SER A 19 -16.81 23.08 -38.28
CA SER A 19 -17.46 21.78 -38.07
C SER A 19 -17.05 20.78 -39.15
N VAL A 20 -16.37 19.70 -38.75
CA VAL A 20 -16.22 18.49 -39.58
C VAL A 20 -17.29 17.52 -39.11
N LYS A 21 -18.34 17.34 -39.93
CA LYS A 21 -19.43 16.41 -39.64
C LYS A 21 -19.07 15.04 -40.24
N CYS A 22 -18.34 14.24 -39.47
CA CYS A 22 -18.21 12.81 -39.73
C CYS A 22 -19.26 12.07 -38.90
N ALA A 23 -20.24 11.46 -39.57
CA ALA A 23 -21.18 10.55 -38.95
C ALA A 23 -20.54 9.17 -38.82
N PRO A 24 -20.35 8.61 -37.62
CA PRO A 24 -19.95 7.22 -37.47
C PRO A 24 -21.18 6.30 -37.62
N PRO A 25 -21.05 5.14 -38.28
CA PRO A 25 -22.10 4.12 -38.27
C PRO A 25 -22.27 3.62 -36.83
N ALA A 26 -23.50 3.21 -36.49
CA ALA A 26 -23.90 2.67 -35.20
C ALA A 26 -22.93 1.58 -34.71
N ALA A 27 -21.96 2.00 -33.90
CA ALA A 27 -21.20 1.11 -33.06
C ALA A 27 -22.06 0.83 -31.85
N SER A 28 -22.47 -0.44 -31.69
CA SER A 28 -22.98 -0.95 -30.43
C SER A 28 -22.11 -0.39 -29.30
N SER A 29 -22.74 0.35 -28.40
CA SER A 29 -22.13 0.85 -27.19
C SER A 29 -21.73 -0.35 -26.34
N VAL A 30 -20.56 -0.91 -26.63
CA VAL A 30 -19.87 -1.77 -25.67
C VAL A 30 -19.41 -0.80 -24.60
N SER A 31 -20.18 -0.75 -23.51
CA SER A 31 -19.75 -0.05 -22.30
C SER A 31 -18.50 -0.74 -21.81
N VAL A 32 -17.33 -0.27 -22.25
CA VAL A 32 -16.04 -0.59 -21.65
C VAL A 32 -16.16 -0.11 -20.22
N ARG A 33 -16.42 -1.03 -19.30
CA ARG A 33 -16.27 -0.74 -17.87
C ARG A 33 -14.82 -0.33 -17.71
N SER A 34 -14.60 0.96 -17.48
CA SER A 34 -13.30 1.51 -17.17
C SER A 34 -12.74 0.73 -15.99
N PHE A 35 -11.56 0.13 -16.15
CA PHE A 35 -10.91 -0.69 -15.12
C PHE A 35 -10.43 0.14 -13.90
N VAL A 36 -10.79 1.42 -13.82
CA VAL A 36 -10.26 2.38 -12.84
C VAL A 36 -11.31 2.85 -11.82
N ASP A 37 -12.41 2.11 -11.66
CA ASP A 37 -13.44 2.44 -10.68
C ASP A 37 -13.67 1.30 -9.69
N VAL A 38 -12.68 1.10 -8.79
CA VAL A 38 -12.93 0.66 -7.41
C VAL A 38 -11.90 1.36 -6.53
N LYS A 39 -12.26 2.56 -6.06
CA LYS A 39 -11.63 3.17 -4.90
C LYS A 39 -12.49 2.84 -3.68
N ASP A 40 -12.36 1.61 -3.20
CA ASP A 40 -12.79 1.24 -1.85
C ASP A 40 -11.50 0.95 -1.06
N GLU A 41 -10.92 2.02 -0.52
CA GLU A 41 -9.64 2.01 0.22
C GLU A 41 -9.84 1.50 1.66
N ALA A 42 -10.66 0.47 1.85
CA ALA A 42 -10.73 -0.25 3.11
C ALA A 42 -9.80 -1.47 2.99
N GLN A 43 -8.53 -1.28 3.38
CA GLN A 43 -7.57 -2.39 3.43
C GLN A 43 -8.18 -3.56 4.21
N PRO A 44 -8.26 -4.77 3.60
CA PRO A 44 -8.94 -5.87 4.23
C PRO A 44 -8.22 -6.21 5.55
N PRO A 45 -8.94 -6.26 6.69
CA PRO A 45 -8.33 -6.66 7.95
C PRO A 45 -7.84 -8.10 7.85
N PHE A 46 -6.72 -8.40 8.49
CA PHE A 46 -6.19 -9.75 8.54
C PHE A 46 -7.15 -10.66 9.33
N ASP A 47 -7.45 -11.84 8.77
CA ASP A 47 -8.32 -12.82 9.40
C ASP A 47 -7.55 -13.69 10.41
N ALA A 48 -7.89 -13.56 11.69
CA ALA A 48 -7.27 -14.33 12.77
C ALA A 48 -7.54 -15.84 12.67
N ALA A 49 -8.61 -16.28 11.99
CA ALA A 49 -8.89 -17.70 11.79
C ALA A 49 -7.81 -18.39 10.92
N LEU A 50 -7.04 -17.61 10.14
CA LEU A 50 -5.95 -18.15 9.33
C LEU A 50 -4.75 -18.61 10.20
N LEU A 51 -4.63 -18.11 11.43
CA LEU A 51 -3.51 -18.46 12.32
C LEU A 51 -3.43 -19.97 12.61
N ASP A 52 -4.55 -20.68 12.56
CA ASP A 52 -4.60 -22.14 12.78
C ASP A 52 -3.84 -22.93 11.71
N PHE A 53 -3.67 -22.35 10.53
CA PHE A 53 -2.98 -22.96 9.39
C PHE A 53 -1.63 -22.29 9.09
N LEU A 54 -1.36 -21.13 9.68
CA LEU A 54 -0.20 -20.29 9.37
C LEU A 54 0.94 -20.52 10.37
N VAL A 55 2.14 -20.76 9.86
CA VAL A 55 3.35 -20.99 10.66
C VAL A 55 4.52 -20.13 10.21
N CYS A 56 5.47 -19.88 11.11
CA CYS A 56 6.71 -19.15 10.81
C CYS A 56 7.56 -19.89 9.75
N PRO A 57 8.12 -19.21 8.74
CA PRO A 57 8.93 -19.84 7.70
C PRO A 57 10.25 -20.42 8.25
N LEU A 58 10.77 -19.87 9.35
CA LEU A 58 12.05 -20.26 9.96
C LEU A 58 11.88 -21.37 11.00
N SER A 59 11.02 -21.15 12.01
CA SER A 59 10.86 -22.07 13.15
C SER A 59 9.76 -23.12 12.96
N LYS A 60 8.88 -22.94 11.96
CA LYS A 60 7.69 -23.78 11.73
C LYS A 60 6.71 -23.82 12.90
N LYS A 61 6.77 -22.81 13.77
CA LYS A 61 5.90 -22.63 14.94
C LYS A 61 4.69 -21.75 14.62
N PRO A 62 3.61 -21.85 15.39
CA PRO A 62 2.48 -20.94 15.28
C PRO A 62 2.91 -19.48 15.53
N LEU A 63 2.15 -18.55 14.94
CA LEU A 63 2.36 -17.11 15.06
C LEU A 63 1.25 -16.47 15.88
N ARG A 64 1.57 -15.36 16.56
CA ARG A 64 0.59 -14.53 17.26
C ARG A 64 0.29 -13.28 16.45
N TYR A 65 -0.97 -13.03 16.13
CA TYR A 65 -1.36 -11.77 15.49
C TYR A 65 -1.48 -10.64 16.52
N GLU A 66 -0.91 -9.48 16.20
CA GLU A 66 -1.03 -8.24 16.95
C GLU A 66 -1.84 -7.21 16.13
N ALA A 67 -3.10 -7.02 16.50
CA ALA A 67 -4.01 -6.12 15.78
C ALA A 67 -3.61 -4.64 15.89
N LYS A 68 -2.84 -4.25 16.91
CA LYS A 68 -2.37 -2.87 17.10
C LYS A 68 -1.33 -2.45 16.06
N THR A 69 -0.41 -3.36 15.75
CA THR A 69 0.70 -3.08 14.81
C THR A 69 0.47 -3.74 13.44
N ASN A 70 -0.55 -4.58 13.30
CA ASN A 70 -0.79 -5.41 12.12
C ASN A 70 0.43 -6.27 11.78
N GLU A 71 0.91 -7.01 12.77
CA GLU A 71 2.10 -7.85 12.64
C GLU A 71 1.83 -9.28 13.15
N LEU A 72 2.57 -10.24 12.61
CA LEU A 72 2.61 -11.63 13.07
C LEU A 72 3.89 -11.87 13.85
N ILE A 73 3.75 -12.11 15.14
CA ILE A 73 4.84 -12.23 16.09
C ILE A 73 5.23 -13.70 16.27
N ASN A 74 6.53 -13.96 16.19
CA ASN A 74 7.14 -15.19 16.68
C ASN A 74 7.88 -14.91 17.99
N GLU A 75 7.38 -15.46 19.10
CA GLU A 75 7.93 -15.22 20.45
C GLU A 75 9.25 -15.97 20.71
N GLU A 76 9.45 -17.12 20.06
CA GLU A 76 10.67 -17.91 20.21
C GLU A 76 11.88 -17.16 19.65
N LEU A 77 11.75 -16.68 18.41
CA LEU A 77 12.79 -15.95 17.69
C LEU A 77 12.80 -14.45 18.04
N GLY A 78 11.72 -13.92 18.62
CA GLY A 78 11.61 -12.49 18.90
C GLY A 78 11.56 -11.65 17.62
N ILE A 79 10.84 -12.11 16.60
CA ILE A 79 10.66 -11.40 15.33
C ILE A 79 9.19 -11.16 15.03
N ALA A 80 8.90 -10.13 14.25
CA ALA A 80 7.57 -9.76 13.81
C ALA A 80 7.53 -9.58 12.28
N TYR A 81 6.59 -10.24 11.61
CA TYR A 81 6.34 -10.09 10.19
C TYR A 81 5.23 -9.07 9.96
N PRO A 82 5.43 -8.02 9.14
CA PRO A 82 4.39 -7.04 8.87
C PRO A 82 3.31 -7.61 7.94
N ILE A 83 2.08 -7.11 8.10
CA ILE A 83 0.96 -7.42 7.20
C ILE A 83 0.70 -6.18 6.33
N LEU A 84 0.80 -6.35 5.01
CA LEU A 84 0.60 -5.29 4.02
C LEU A 84 -0.61 -5.66 3.16
N ASP A 85 -1.60 -4.79 3.10
CA ASP A 85 -2.85 -5.01 2.36
C ASP A 85 -3.57 -6.33 2.70
N GLY A 86 -3.52 -6.71 3.99
CA GLY A 86 -4.07 -7.99 4.47
C GLY A 86 -3.22 -9.22 4.13
N ILE A 87 -2.09 -9.04 3.45
CA ILE A 87 -1.16 -10.11 3.04
C ILE A 87 0.05 -10.14 3.99
N PRO A 88 0.29 -11.26 4.69
CA PRO A 88 1.49 -11.42 5.51
C PRO A 88 2.78 -11.40 4.68
N ASN A 89 3.70 -10.49 5.02
CA ASN A 89 5.02 -10.46 4.41
C ASN A 89 5.99 -11.34 5.21
N MET A 90 6.12 -12.59 4.78
CA MET A 90 6.86 -13.65 5.47
C MET A 90 8.32 -13.76 4.99
N ILE A 91 8.94 -12.65 4.57
CA ILE A 91 10.34 -12.61 4.16
C ILE A 91 11.23 -12.48 5.40
N PRO A 92 12.14 -13.44 5.70
CA PRO A 92 12.99 -13.39 6.89
C PRO A 92 13.82 -12.12 7.05
N GLN A 93 14.27 -11.52 5.94
CA GLN A 93 15.08 -10.31 5.91
C GLN A 93 14.28 -9.04 6.20
N GLU A 94 12.97 -9.07 6.00
CA GLU A 94 12.06 -7.94 6.23
C GLU A 94 11.37 -8.04 7.61
N ALA A 95 11.54 -9.16 8.30
CA ALA A 95 11.05 -9.35 9.65
C ALA A 95 11.68 -8.32 10.60
N ARG A 96 10.85 -7.64 11.37
CA ARG A 96 11.30 -6.73 12.42
C ARG A 96 11.75 -7.51 13.64
N LEU A 97 12.88 -7.13 14.22
CA LEU A 97 13.32 -7.66 15.50
C LEU A 97 12.52 -6.98 16.61
N LEU A 98 11.87 -7.79 17.43
CA LEU A 98 11.36 -7.36 18.72
C LEU A 98 12.57 -7.39 19.65
N HIS A 99 12.87 -6.27 20.32
CA HIS A 99 13.96 -6.20 21.30
C HIS A 99 13.72 -7.28 22.36
N LYS A 100 14.37 -8.43 22.20
CA LYS A 100 14.40 -9.49 23.19
C LYS A 100 15.63 -9.18 24.01
N ASP A 101 15.44 -8.42 25.08
CA ASP A 101 16.50 -8.09 26.02
C ASP A 101 17.19 -9.40 26.47
N ALA A 102 18.36 -9.64 25.88
CA ALA A 102 19.57 -10.31 26.35
C ALA A 102 19.50 -11.26 27.56
N ASN A 103 18.48 -12.10 27.72
CA ASN A 103 18.49 -13.22 28.65
C ASN A 103 18.93 -14.53 27.96
N THR A 104 20.09 -14.48 27.32
CA THR A 104 20.95 -15.65 27.14
C THR A 104 22.26 -15.41 27.85
N SER A 105 22.22 -15.61 29.16
CA SER A 105 23.36 -16.07 29.94
C SER A 105 23.95 -17.30 29.23
N THR A 106 25.17 -17.19 28.70
CA THR A 106 26.32 -18.06 28.93
C THR A 106 27.45 -17.53 28.04
N LYS A 107 28.30 -16.65 28.58
CA LYS A 107 29.68 -16.54 28.10
C LYS A 107 30.28 -17.93 28.31
N PRO A 108 30.78 -18.65 27.28
CA PRO A 108 31.70 -19.74 27.54
C PRO A 108 32.89 -19.11 28.26
N THR A 109 33.14 -19.57 29.48
CA THR A 109 34.39 -19.32 30.18
C THR A 109 35.53 -19.77 29.27
N GLU A 110 36.40 -18.83 28.87
CA GLU A 110 37.69 -19.13 28.26
C GLU A 110 38.59 -19.70 29.37
N ASP A 111 39.16 -20.88 29.15
CA ASP A 111 40.32 -21.46 29.86
C ASP A 111 41.52 -21.39 28.92
#